data_AF-A0A849TBA1-F1
#
_entry.id   AF-A0A849TBA1-F1
#
_cell.length_a   1.000
_cell.length_b   1.000
_cell.length_c   1.000
_cell.angle_alpha   90.00
_cell.angle_beta   90.00
_cell.angle_gamma   90.00
#
_symmetry.space_group_name_H-M   'P 1'
#
loop_
_entity.id
_entity.type
_entity.pdbx_description
1 polymer ?
#
loop_
_entity_poly.entity_id
_entity_poly.type
_entity_poly.pdbx_seq_one_letter_code
_entity_poly.pdbx_strand_id
1 'polypeptide(L)'
;MENFQLTKNIIDNIRNYRHEVRSLGTLGGCYQVSLFIEHFYKLPTREGIYQSSKFEPIVSHRWNVLPDGSILESTGDQFCEGCDIDILNTNHKLFSRYRPQWSTSLNPKITPWLSNIQWLEIIDSEWIKQNSDKKVSQGYWLEDNSEYLKWRNKMSEEYSAYKRI
;
A
#
# COMPACT_ATOMS: atom_id res chain seq x y z
N MET A 1 -8.69 -23.01 -3.50
CA MET A 1 -9.47 -21.93 -4.14
C MET A 1 -9.32 -22.12 -5.63
N GLU A 2 -10.44 -22.31 -6.34
CA GLU A 2 -10.44 -22.33 -7.82
C GLU A 2 -9.85 -21.03 -8.37
N ASN A 3 -9.28 -21.10 -9.57
CA ASN A 3 -8.54 -20.05 -10.27
C ASN A 3 -9.27 -18.69 -10.27
N PHE A 4 -9.03 -17.87 -9.25
CA PHE A 4 -9.48 -16.49 -9.25
C PHE A 4 -8.77 -15.75 -10.37
N GLN A 5 -9.55 -15.20 -11.31
CA GLN A 5 -9.03 -14.39 -12.40
C GLN A 5 -9.45 -12.94 -12.20
N LEU A 6 -8.47 -12.05 -12.07
CA LEU A 6 -8.73 -10.62 -12.00
C LEU A 6 -9.19 -10.12 -13.38
N THR A 7 -10.49 -9.95 -13.57
CA THR A 7 -11.06 -9.43 -14.81
C THR A 7 -11.14 -7.90 -14.79
N LYS A 8 -11.24 -7.29 -15.97
CA LYS A 8 -11.45 -5.84 -16.08
C LYS A 8 -12.65 -5.35 -15.24
N ASN A 9 -13.76 -6.09 -15.25
CA ASN A 9 -14.95 -5.74 -14.48
C ASN A 9 -14.69 -5.72 -12.97
N ILE A 10 -13.89 -6.66 -12.46
CA ILE A 10 -13.49 -6.67 -11.04
C ILE A 10 -12.62 -5.45 -10.72
N ILE A 11 -11.63 -5.16 -11.57
CA ILE A 11 -10.76 -3.98 -11.41
C ILE A 11 -11.58 -2.69 -11.40
N ASP A 12 -12.51 -2.55 -12.35
CA ASP A 12 -13.36 -1.36 -12.46
C ASP A 12 -14.26 -1.20 -11.23
N ASN A 13 -14.84 -2.29 -10.70
CA ASN A 13 -15.63 -2.26 -9.47
C ASN A 13 -14.81 -1.84 -8.25
N ILE A 14 -13.60 -2.39 -8.09
CA ILE A 14 -12.69 -2.01 -6.99
C ILE A 14 -12.32 -0.53 -7.11
N ARG A 15 -11.99 -0.08 -8.32
CA ARG A 15 -11.62 1.31 -8.60
C ARG A 15 -12.75 2.26 -8.23
N ASN A 16 -13.97 1.96 -8.67
CA ASN A 16 -15.15 2.77 -8.39
C ASN A 16 -15.40 2.87 -6.87
N TYR A 17 -15.39 1.74 -6.17
CA TYR A 17 -15.56 1.73 -4.71
C TYR A 17 -14.46 2.53 -3.99
N ARG A 18 -13.21 2.40 -4.42
CA ARG A 18 -12.11 3.22 -3.88
C ARG A 18 -12.36 4.71 -4.10
N HIS A 19 -12.84 5.12 -5.28
CA HIS A 19 -13.13 6.54 -5.52
C HIS A 19 -14.28 7.06 -4.67
N GLU A 20 -15.31 6.24 -4.41
CA GLU A 20 -16.36 6.58 -3.45
C GLU A 20 -15.77 6.80 -2.06
N VAL A 21 -14.95 5.87 -1.56
CA VAL A 21 -14.23 5.99 -0.29
C VAL A 21 -13.38 7.27 -0.24
N ARG A 22 -12.64 7.58 -1.31
CA ARG A 22 -11.84 8.82 -1.41
C ARG A 22 -12.70 10.07 -1.30
N SER A 23 -13.86 10.09 -1.96
CA SER A 23 -14.75 11.25 -1.96
C SER A 23 -15.32 11.58 -0.58
N LEU A 24 -15.38 10.59 0.31
CA LEU A 24 -15.81 10.76 1.71
C LEU A 24 -14.71 11.36 2.60
N GLY A 25 -13.47 11.49 2.12
CA GLY A 25 -12.36 12.08 2.87
C GLY A 25 -11.97 11.29 4.13
N THR A 26 -12.27 9.99 4.18
CA THR A 26 -12.04 9.16 5.36
C THR A 26 -10.56 8.79 5.51
N LEU A 27 -10.08 8.83 6.75
CA LEU A 27 -8.85 8.11 7.12
C LEU A 27 -9.13 6.60 7.05
N GLY A 28 -8.13 5.81 6.63
CA GLY A 28 -8.27 4.35 6.53
C GLY A 28 -8.93 3.85 5.24
N GLY A 29 -8.85 4.59 4.14
CA GLY A 29 -9.40 4.13 2.85
C GLY A 29 -8.88 2.77 2.39
N CYS A 30 -7.61 2.44 2.65
CA CYS A 30 -7.05 1.11 2.37
C CYS A 30 -7.75 0.00 3.14
N TYR A 31 -8.14 0.23 4.41
CA TYR A 31 -8.92 -0.73 5.18
C TYR A 31 -10.30 -1.00 4.56
N GLN A 32 -11.03 0.06 4.19
CA GLN A 32 -12.36 -0.06 3.61
C GLN A 32 -12.34 -0.79 2.27
N VAL A 33 -11.40 -0.42 1.40
CA VAL A 33 -11.26 -1.06 0.07
C VAL A 33 -10.81 -2.51 0.20
N SER A 34 -9.87 -2.82 1.10
CA SER A 34 -9.46 -4.22 1.32
C SER A 34 -10.58 -5.09 1.87
N LEU A 35 -11.41 -4.57 2.78
CA LEU A 35 -12.57 -5.30 3.27
C LEU A 35 -13.63 -5.52 2.19
N PHE A 36 -13.87 -4.53 1.34
CA PHE A 36 -14.75 -4.70 0.17
C PHE A 36 -14.25 -5.85 -0.71
N ILE A 37 -12.96 -5.84 -1.05
CA ILE A 37 -12.35 -6.89 -1.88
C ILE A 37 -12.46 -8.26 -1.21
N GLU A 38 -12.15 -8.36 0.07
CA GLU A 38 -12.24 -9.62 0.83
C GLU A 38 -13.69 -10.14 0.89
N HIS A 39 -14.66 -9.25 1.10
CA HIS A 39 -16.06 -9.64 1.20
C HIS A 39 -16.61 -10.15 -0.14
N PHE A 40 -16.39 -9.40 -1.23
CA PHE A 40 -17.01 -9.69 -2.53
C PHE A 40 -16.22 -10.67 -3.39
N TYR A 41 -14.89 -10.67 -3.29
CA TYR A 41 -14.01 -11.47 -4.13
C TYR A 41 -13.26 -12.57 -3.37
N LYS A 42 -13.44 -12.66 -2.05
CA LYS A 42 -12.83 -13.68 -1.18
C LYS A 42 -11.30 -13.70 -1.23
N LEU A 43 -10.70 -12.56 -1.58
CA LEU A 43 -9.26 -12.37 -1.54
C LEU A 43 -8.85 -11.92 -0.13
N PRO A 44 -8.03 -12.69 0.61
CA PRO A 44 -7.69 -12.37 1.99
C PRO A 44 -7.04 -10.99 2.13
N THR A 45 -7.45 -10.24 3.15
CA THR A 45 -6.76 -9.01 3.54
C THR A 45 -5.49 -9.34 4.32
N ARG A 46 -4.42 -8.59 4.04
CA ARG A 46 -3.22 -8.52 4.86
C ARG A 46 -3.07 -7.10 5.40
N GLU A 47 -2.41 -7.01 6.53
CA GLU A 47 -2.05 -5.76 7.19
C GLU A 47 -0.55 -5.76 7.47
N GLY A 48 0.06 -4.59 7.34
CA GLY A 48 1.47 -4.41 7.63
C GLY A 48 1.91 -2.99 7.36
N ILE A 49 3.14 -2.86 6.88
CA ILE A 49 3.80 -1.59 6.60
C ILE A 49 4.14 -1.51 5.13
N TYR A 50 3.87 -0.34 4.56
CA TYR A 50 4.50 0.12 3.33
C TYR A 50 5.78 0.92 3.70
N GLN A 51 6.92 0.57 3.10
CA GLN A 51 8.24 1.13 3.44
C GLN A 51 8.94 1.84 2.27
N SER A 52 9.95 2.67 2.55
CA SER A 52 10.84 3.27 1.54
C SER A 52 11.86 2.28 0.97
N SER A 53 12.66 2.67 -0.04
CA SER A 53 13.77 1.86 -0.56
C SER A 53 14.86 1.67 0.48
N LYS A 54 14.88 2.54 1.49
CA LYS A 54 15.78 2.53 2.63
C LYS A 54 15.17 1.85 3.85
N PHE A 55 14.09 1.08 3.68
CA PHE A 55 13.43 0.28 4.72
C PHE A 55 12.72 1.10 5.81
N GLU A 56 12.55 2.40 5.59
CA GLU A 56 11.87 3.30 6.53
C GLU A 56 10.37 3.03 6.47
N PRO A 57 9.70 2.75 7.62
CA PRO A 57 8.26 2.56 7.62
C PRO A 57 7.58 3.90 7.31
N ILE A 58 6.78 3.94 6.24
CA ILE A 58 6.08 5.14 5.78
C ILE A 58 4.69 5.20 6.38
N VAL A 59 3.93 4.10 6.29
CA VAL A 59 2.57 4.05 6.82
C VAL A 59 2.11 2.61 7.05
N SER A 60 1.23 2.43 8.03
CA SER A 60 0.44 1.20 8.17
C SER A 60 -0.53 1.06 7.01
N HIS A 61 -0.55 -0.12 6.41
CA HIS A 61 -1.30 -0.35 5.19
C HIS A 61 -1.99 -1.70 5.17
N ARG A 62 -3.06 -1.78 4.36
CA ARG A 62 -3.79 -3.01 4.10
C ARG A 62 -3.93 -3.24 2.60
N TRP A 63 -3.73 -4.48 2.19
CA TRP A 63 -3.79 -4.94 0.81
C TRP A 63 -4.41 -6.34 0.74
N ASN A 64 -4.74 -6.81 -0.46
CA ASN A 64 -5.29 -8.15 -0.64
C ASN A 64 -4.26 -9.06 -1.31
N VAL A 65 -4.37 -10.37 -1.08
CA VAL A 65 -3.45 -11.36 -1.64
C VAL A 65 -4.19 -12.24 -2.64
N LEU A 66 -3.62 -12.37 -3.84
CA LEU A 66 -4.10 -13.26 -4.89
C LEU A 66 -3.71 -14.73 -4.58
N PRO A 67 -4.37 -15.73 -5.20
CA PRO A 67 -4.07 -17.14 -4.92
C PRO A 67 -2.63 -17.57 -5.20
N ASP A 68 -1.92 -16.86 -6.10
CA ASP A 68 -0.52 -17.09 -6.44
C ASP A 68 0.47 -16.42 -5.45
N GLY A 69 -0.05 -15.71 -4.44
CA GLY A 69 0.74 -14.96 -3.47
C GLY A 69 1.10 -13.53 -3.90
N SER A 70 0.70 -13.11 -5.10
CA SER A 70 0.87 -11.73 -5.55
C SER A 70 0.02 -10.77 -4.71
N ILE A 71 0.49 -9.52 -4.57
CA ILE A 71 -0.24 -8.45 -3.90
C ILE A 71 -1.17 -7.79 -4.91
N LEU A 72 -2.45 -7.69 -4.57
CA LEU A 72 -3.39 -6.78 -5.21
C LEU A 72 -3.38 -5.47 -4.43
N GLU A 73 -2.63 -4.49 -4.92
CA GLU A 73 -2.61 -3.14 -4.36
C GLU A 73 -3.72 -2.32 -5.02
N SER A 74 -4.79 -2.07 -4.27
CA SER A 74 -5.96 -1.35 -4.79
C SER A 74 -5.93 0.14 -4.51
N THR A 75 -5.02 0.59 -3.65
CA THR A 75 -4.93 1.95 -3.10
C THR A 75 -3.52 2.54 -3.26
N GLY A 76 -2.77 2.04 -4.25
CA GLY A 76 -1.39 2.45 -4.53
C GLY A 76 -1.27 3.94 -4.88
N ASP A 77 -2.38 4.56 -5.27
CA ASP A 77 -2.52 6.00 -5.48
C ASP A 77 -2.09 6.84 -4.25
N GLN A 78 -2.22 6.29 -3.04
CA GLN A 78 -1.78 6.97 -1.80
C GLN A 78 -0.27 7.08 -1.68
N PHE A 79 0.48 6.15 -2.27
CA PHE A 79 1.93 6.08 -2.10
C PHE A 79 2.70 6.96 -3.05
N CYS A 80 1.98 7.65 -3.94
CA CYS A 80 2.59 8.53 -4.93
C CYS A 80 3.54 7.76 -5.86
N GLU A 81 3.23 6.50 -6.16
CA GLU A 81 4.01 5.65 -7.07
C GLU A 81 3.49 5.71 -8.52
N GLY A 82 2.40 6.44 -8.76
CA GLY A 82 1.78 6.56 -10.09
C GLY A 82 0.98 5.32 -10.53
N CYS A 83 0.71 4.41 -9.60
CA CYS A 83 -0.10 3.23 -9.83
C CYS A 83 -1.54 3.48 -9.37
N ASP A 84 -2.47 2.95 -10.17
CA ASP A 84 -3.90 2.95 -9.87
C ASP A 84 -4.27 1.72 -9.02
N ILE A 85 -4.67 0.62 -9.67
CA ILE A 85 -4.74 -0.71 -9.07
C ILE A 85 -3.64 -1.51 -9.73
N ASP A 86 -2.81 -2.19 -8.92
CA ASP A 86 -1.64 -2.89 -9.40
C ASP A 86 -1.56 -4.31 -8.85
N ILE A 87 -0.92 -5.19 -9.62
CA ILE A 87 -0.63 -6.57 -9.20
C ILE A 87 0.88 -6.71 -9.07
N LEU A 88 1.34 -6.80 -7.82
CA LEU A 88 2.75 -6.93 -7.52
C LEU A 88 3.04 -8.41 -7.29
N ASN A 89 3.61 -9.07 -8.29
CA ASN A 89 4.19 -10.40 -8.10
C ASN A 89 5.54 -10.29 -7.36
N THR A 90 6.11 -11.42 -6.96
CA THR A 90 7.37 -11.48 -6.20
C THR A 90 8.59 -10.88 -6.94
N ASN A 91 8.54 -10.80 -8.27
CA ASN A 91 9.58 -10.17 -9.08
C ASN A 91 9.35 -8.67 -9.30
N HIS A 92 8.21 -8.13 -8.86
CA HIS A 92 7.89 -6.72 -9.00
C HIS A 92 8.73 -5.86 -8.04
N LYS A 93 9.34 -4.78 -8.54
CA LYS A 93 10.23 -3.91 -7.76
C LYS A 93 9.60 -3.35 -6.48
N LEU A 94 8.28 -3.15 -6.49
CA LEU A 94 7.52 -2.62 -5.35
C LEU A 94 7.07 -3.70 -4.37
N PHE A 95 7.18 -4.99 -4.70
CA PHE A 95 6.71 -6.07 -3.82
C PHE A 95 7.40 -6.02 -2.44
N SER A 96 8.71 -5.78 -2.43
CA SER A 96 9.52 -5.67 -1.20
C SER A 96 9.19 -4.43 -0.35
N ARG A 97 8.36 -3.52 -0.85
CA ARG A 97 7.87 -2.36 -0.09
C ARG A 97 6.79 -2.75 0.92
N TYR A 98 6.20 -3.94 0.78
CA TYR A 98 5.13 -4.42 1.64
C TYR A 98 5.68 -5.50 2.57
N ARG A 99 5.54 -5.29 3.88
CA ARG A 99 6.02 -6.26 4.88
C ARG A 99 5.14 -6.28 6.12
N PRO A 100 5.21 -7.35 6.94
CA PRO A 100 4.65 -7.32 8.28
C PRO A 100 5.21 -6.16 9.11
N GLN A 101 4.44 -5.74 10.10
CA GLN A 101 4.88 -4.74 11.07
C GLN A 101 5.90 -5.34 12.04
N TRP A 102 7.04 -4.67 12.19
CA TRP A 102 8.03 -4.94 13.22
C TRP A 102 7.53 -4.39 14.56
N SER A 103 7.32 -5.31 15.47
CA SER A 103 6.88 -5.07 16.85
C SER A 103 7.91 -5.63 17.81
N THR A 104 7.72 -5.43 19.11
CA THR A 104 8.56 -6.07 20.14
C THR A 104 8.63 -7.59 19.95
N SER A 105 7.52 -8.22 19.53
CA SER A 105 7.44 -9.67 19.32
C SER A 105 7.92 -10.13 17.94
N LEU A 106 7.94 -9.24 16.96
CA LEU A 106 8.43 -9.48 15.60
C LEU A 106 9.67 -8.64 15.34
N ASN A 107 10.67 -8.83 16.19
CA ASN A 107 11.92 -8.08 16.16
C ASN A 107 13.04 -8.99 15.59
N PRO A 108 13.61 -8.65 14.43
CA PRO A 108 14.68 -9.43 13.79
C PRO A 108 15.92 -9.73 14.65
N LYS A 109 16.24 -8.92 15.67
CA LYS A 109 17.36 -9.19 16.60
C LYS A 109 17.09 -10.33 17.59
N ILE A 110 15.83 -10.61 17.91
CA ILE A 110 15.45 -11.60 18.93
C ILE A 110 14.61 -12.75 18.38
N THR A 111 14.21 -12.68 17.10
CA THR A 111 13.45 -13.71 16.42
C THR A 111 14.35 -14.42 15.40
N PRO A 112 14.88 -15.63 15.70
CA PRO A 112 15.93 -16.26 14.89
C PRO A 112 15.60 -16.45 13.41
N TRP A 113 14.34 -16.76 13.07
CA TRP A 113 13.91 -16.94 11.67
C TRP A 113 13.79 -15.62 10.88
N LEU A 114 13.95 -14.46 11.52
CA LEU A 114 13.98 -13.14 10.89
C LEU A 114 15.41 -12.56 10.80
N SER A 115 16.43 -13.29 11.26
CA SER A 115 17.80 -12.79 11.41
C SER A 115 18.48 -12.24 10.14
N ASN A 116 18.03 -12.67 8.96
CA ASN A 116 18.56 -12.23 7.67
C ASN A 116 17.76 -11.08 7.03
N ILE A 117 16.76 -10.53 7.73
CA ILE A 117 15.93 -9.45 7.21
C ILE A 117 16.59 -8.11 7.52
N GLN A 118 16.69 -7.26 6.49
CA GLN A 118 17.15 -5.90 6.66
C GLN A 118 16.15 -5.10 7.50
N TRP A 119 16.63 -4.54 8.60
CA TRP A 119 15.80 -3.88 9.61
C TRP A 119 16.54 -2.67 10.17
N LEU A 120 15.81 -1.57 10.40
CA LEU A 120 16.35 -0.32 10.94
C LEU A 120 16.61 -0.36 12.45
N GLU A 121 16.53 -1.55 13.06
CA GLU A 121 16.78 -1.76 14.49
C GLU A 121 15.85 -1.00 15.44
N ILE A 122 14.69 -0.60 14.92
CA ILE A 122 13.64 0.14 15.64
C ILE A 122 12.28 -0.45 15.26
N ILE A 123 11.37 -0.52 16.24
CA ILE A 123 10.00 -0.97 16.00
C ILE A 123 9.22 0.10 15.23
N ASP A 124 8.29 -0.30 14.36
CA ASP A 124 7.69 0.63 13.40
C ASP A 124 6.87 1.74 14.07
N SER A 125 6.13 1.40 15.14
CA SER A 125 5.33 2.38 15.88
C SER A 125 6.19 3.46 16.53
N GLU A 126 7.40 3.11 16.96
CA GLU A 126 8.35 4.05 17.54
C GLU A 126 8.96 4.95 16.46
N TRP A 127 9.38 4.37 15.32
CA TRP A 127 9.85 5.18 14.19
C TRP A 127 8.79 6.18 13.72
N ILE A 128 7.55 5.72 13.52
CA ILE A 128 6.45 6.58 13.08
C ILE A 128 6.23 7.71 14.10
N LYS A 129 6.25 7.40 15.40
CA LYS A 129 6.12 8.42 16.45
C LYS A 129 7.28 9.43 16.45
N GLN A 130 8.51 8.98 16.23
CA GLN A 130 9.69 9.86 16.19
C GLN A 130 9.74 10.74 14.92
N ASN A 131 9.04 10.34 13.86
CA ASN A 131 9.09 11.00 12.56
C ASN A 131 7.77 11.67 12.14
N SER A 132 6.67 11.49 12.90
CA SER A 132 5.34 12.05 12.57
C SER A 132 5.31 13.58 12.52
N ASP A 133 6.17 14.24 13.30
CA ASP A 133 6.20 15.70 13.41
C ASP A 133 7.11 16.36 12.37
N LYS A 134 7.86 15.56 11.60
CA LYS A 134 8.68 16.09 10.50
C LYS A 134 7.75 16.49 9.38
N LYS A 135 7.65 17.80 9.11
CA LYS A 135 6.94 18.32 7.92
C LYS A 135 7.73 17.94 6.66
N VAL A 136 7.46 16.75 6.16
CA VAL A 136 8.00 16.22 4.92
C VAL A 136 6.96 16.37 3.81
N SER A 137 7.40 16.72 2.61
CA SER A 137 6.52 16.80 1.45
C SER A 137 5.94 15.42 1.12
N GLN A 138 4.76 15.38 0.52
CA GLN A 138 4.18 14.15 0.01
C GLN A 138 5.15 13.47 -0.97
N GLY A 139 5.36 12.16 -0.80
CA GLY A 139 6.30 11.40 -1.63
C GLY A 139 7.78 11.59 -1.29
N TYR A 140 8.14 12.16 -0.13
CA TYR A 140 9.56 12.32 0.28
C TYR A 140 10.36 11.01 0.30
N TRP A 141 9.68 9.86 0.38
CA TRP A 141 10.27 8.51 0.38
C TRP A 141 10.58 7.98 -1.02
N LEU A 142 10.23 8.72 -2.06
CA LEU A 142 10.47 8.35 -3.45
C LEU A 142 11.77 8.99 -3.91
N GLU A 143 12.61 8.19 -4.54
CA GLU A 143 13.83 8.68 -5.20
C GLU A 143 13.50 9.49 -6.47
N ASP A 144 12.39 9.13 -7.13
CA ASP A 144 11.81 9.80 -8.29
C ASP A 144 10.28 9.73 -8.19
N ASN A 145 9.60 10.88 -8.28
CA ASN A 145 8.14 11.00 -8.23
C ASN A 145 7.51 11.34 -9.59
N SER A 146 8.29 11.29 -10.68
CA SER A 146 7.86 11.73 -12.01
C SER A 146 6.64 10.97 -12.54
N GLU A 147 6.60 9.64 -12.34
CA GLU A 147 5.47 8.79 -12.74
C GLU A 147 4.18 9.13 -11.99
N TYR A 148 4.28 9.45 -10.70
CA TYR A 148 3.14 9.92 -9.95
C TYR A 148 2.62 11.26 -10.41
N LEU A 149 3.50 12.22 -10.69
CA LEU A 149 3.08 13.53 -11.20
C LEU A 149 2.35 13.38 -12.54
N LYS A 150 2.84 12.51 -13.44
CA LYS A 150 2.15 12.18 -14.70
C LYS A 150 0.78 11.56 -14.46
N TRP A 151 0.71 10.52 -13.63
CA TRP A 151 -0.53 9.82 -13.29
C TRP A 151 -1.54 10.77 -12.64
N ARG A 152 -1.09 11.59 -11.69
CA ARG A 152 -1.92 12.54 -10.95
C ARG A 152 -2.52 13.59 -11.87
N ASN A 153 -1.73 14.16 -12.78
CA ASN A 153 -2.23 15.15 -13.73
C ASN A 153 -3.37 14.55 -14.57
N LYS A 154 -3.17 13.34 -15.10
CA LYS A 154 -4.22 12.60 -15.82
C LYS A 154 -5.47 12.37 -14.96
N MET A 155 -5.31 11.86 -13.74
CA MET A 155 -6.44 11.57 -12.85
C MET A 155 -7.16 12.83 -12.38
N SER A 156 -6.48 13.97 -12.30
CA SER A 156 -7.11 15.25 -11.95
C SER A 156 -8.07 15.75 -13.03
N GLU A 157 -7.87 15.36 -14.30
CA GLU A 157 -8.80 15.68 -15.38
C GLU A 157 -10.07 14.84 -15.27
N GLU A 158 -9.91 13.56 -14.92
CA GLU A 158 -10.99 12.56 -14.87
C GLU A 158 -11.79 12.59 -13.55
N TYR A 159 -11.16 12.91 -12.41
CA TYR A 159 -11.74 12.76 -11.08
C TYR A 159 -11.50 14.01 -10.20
N SER A 160 -12.58 14.62 -9.72
CA SER A 160 -12.54 15.84 -8.90
C SER A 160 -11.80 15.67 -7.56
N ALA A 161 -11.76 14.46 -7.02
CA ALA A 161 -11.06 14.13 -5.77
C ALA A 161 -9.56 14.44 -5.83
N TYR A 162 -8.93 14.39 -7.02
CA TYR A 162 -7.50 14.66 -7.18
C TYR A 162 -7.17 16.12 -7.55
N LYS A 163 -8.18 16.98 -7.73
CA LYS A 163 -7.99 18.41 -8.08
C LYS A 163 -7.56 19.29 -6.90
N ARG A 164 -7.74 18.84 -5.65
CA ARG A 164 -7.64 19.68 -4.44
C ARG A 164 -6.52 19.32 -3.46
N ILE A 165 -5.67 18.35 -3.81
CA ILE A 165 -4.54 17.90 -2.94
C ILE A 165 -3.31 18.78 -3.17
#